data_AF-A0A2S5RHS4-F1
#
_entry.id   AF-A0A2S5RHS4-F1
#
_cell.length_a   1.000
_cell.length_b   1.000
_cell.length_c   1.000
_cell.angle_alpha   90.00
_cell.angle_beta   90.00
_cell.angle_gamma   90.00
#
_symmetry.space_group_name_H-M   'P 1'
#
loop_
_entity.id
_entity.type
_entity.pdbx_description
1 polymer ?
#
loop_
_entity_poly.entity_id
_entity_poly.type
_entity_poly.pdbx_seq_one_letter_code
_entity_poly.pdbx_strand_id
1 'polypeptide(L)' 'MNKSNALTVISKILDWLDSKGSILTIDAMGCQNKIADKIMDKEEDYIFSLKSNEGNLSDDMTRLLRKLR' A
#
# COMPACT_ATOMS: atom_id res chain seq x y z
N MET A 1 -8.74 -19.44 -19.47
CA MET A 1 -8.59 -17.97 -19.37
C MET A 1 -8.02 -17.64 -18.01
N ASN A 2 -6.70 -17.40 -17.93
CA ASN A 2 -6.00 -17.17 -16.68
C ASN A 2 -6.27 -15.72 -16.24
N LYS A 3 -7.26 -15.48 -15.38
CA LYS A 3 -7.44 -14.19 -14.71
C LYS A 3 -6.28 -14.04 -13.72
N SER A 4 -5.16 -13.49 -14.18
CA SER A 4 -4.14 -12.97 -13.28
C SER A 4 -4.77 -11.80 -12.54
N ASN A 5 -5.12 -12.01 -11.27
CA ASN A 5 -5.63 -10.95 -10.42
C ASN A 5 -4.55 -9.86 -10.33
N ALA A 6 -4.93 -8.59 -10.49
CA ALA A 6 -4.01 -7.45 -10.50
C ALA A 6 -3.04 -7.46 -9.30
N LEU A 7 -3.49 -7.96 -8.16
CA LEU A 7 -2.69 -8.14 -6.93
C LEU A 7 -1.49 -9.05 -7.10
N THR A 8 -1.65 -10.15 -7.84
CA THR A 8 -0.57 -11.10 -8.13
C THR A 8 0.50 -10.46 -9.03
N VAL A 9 0.07 -9.58 -9.94
CA VAL A 9 0.99 -8.86 -10.81
C VAL A 9 1.75 -7.80 -10.03
N ILE A 10 1.06 -6.97 -9.24
CA ILE A 10 1.69 -5.95 -8.38
C ILE A 10 2.74 -6.60 -7.46
N SER A 11 2.39 -7.72 -6.83
CA SER A 11 3.30 -8.43 -5.93
C SER A 11 4.60 -8.89 -6.62
N LYS A 12 4.52 -9.29 -7.89
CA LYS A 12 5.69 -9.71 -8.69
C LYS A 12 6.51 -8.53 -9.16
N ILE A 13 5.86 -7.43 -9.55
CA ILE A 13 6.56 -6.19 -9.93
C ILE A 13 7.35 -5.68 -8.73
N LEU A 14 6.74 -5.69 -7.54
CA LEU A 14 7.42 -5.33 -6.29
C LEU A 14 8.67 -6.19 -6.04
N ASP A 15 8.66 -7.49 -6.34
CA ASP A 15 9.86 -8.33 -6.18
C ASP A 15 11.01 -7.90 -7.08
N TRP A 16 10.69 -7.45 -8.30
CA TRP A 16 11.68 -7.05 -9.30
C TRP A 16 12.12 -5.59 -9.19
N LEU A 17 11.28 -4.74 -8.60
CA LEU A 17 11.58 -3.33 -8.44
C LEU A 17 12.62 -3.15 -7.32
N ASP A 18 13.74 -2.55 -7.66
CA ASP A 18 14.67 -1.95 -6.69
C ASP A 18 14.26 -0.48 -6.56
N SER A 19 13.56 -0.14 -5.48
CA SER A 19 12.98 1.19 -5.30
C SER A 19 13.73 2.03 -4.26
N LYS A 20 14.95 1.61 -3.91
CA LYS A 20 15.79 2.30 -2.93
C LYS A 20 15.98 3.79 -3.28
N GLY A 21 15.52 4.66 -2.40
CA GLY A 21 15.58 6.12 -2.58
C GLY A 21 14.54 6.69 -3.56
N SER A 22 13.53 5.90 -3.94
CA SER A 22 12.41 6.32 -4.79
C SER A 22 11.08 6.16 -4.05
N ILE A 23 10.11 7.00 -4.36
CA ILE A 23 8.75 6.90 -3.78
C ILE A 23 7.88 6.07 -4.71
N LEU A 24 7.44 4.91 -4.26
CA LEU A 24 6.48 4.09 -4.98
C LEU A 24 5.05 4.54 -4.65
N THR A 25 4.24 4.80 -5.69
CA THR A 25 2.82 5.13 -5.56
C THR A 25 1.98 4.06 -6.24
N ILE A 26 0.93 3.60 -5.56
CA ILE A 26 0.00 2.58 -6.04
C ILE A 26 -1.43 3.07 -5.79
N ASP A 27 -2.34 2.77 -6.72
CA ASP A 27 -3.77 3.03 -6.53
C ASP A 27 -4.28 2.35 -5.23
N ALA A 28 -5.32 2.94 -4.62
CA ALA A 28 -5.93 2.45 -3.39
C ALA A 28 -6.36 0.97 -3.48
N MET A 29 -6.78 0.48 -4.66
CA MET A 29 -7.12 -0.93 -4.86
C MET A 29 -5.92 -1.89 -4.67
N GLY A 30 -4.69 -1.38 -4.82
CA GLY A 30 -3.45 -2.12 -4.58
C GLY A 30 -2.96 -2.06 -3.14
N CYS A 31 -3.57 -1.25 -2.26
CA CYS A 31 -3.19 -1.13 -0.85
C CYS A 31 -3.80 -2.26 0.01
N GLN A 32 -3.50 -3.51 -0.35
CA GLN A 32 -3.88 -4.67 0.47
C GLN A 32 -2.80 -5.00 1.49
N ASN A 33 -3.18 -5.57 2.64
CA ASN A 33 -2.26 -5.95 3.72
C ASN A 33 -1.04 -6.73 3.22
N LYS A 34 -1.25 -7.74 2.35
CA LYS A 34 -0.15 -8.54 1.78
C LYS A 34 0.87 -7.75 0.95
N ILE A 35 0.42 -6.67 0.30
CA ILE A 35 1.29 -5.78 -0.48
C ILE A 35 2.01 -4.83 0.47
N ALA A 36 1.31 -4.32 1.49
CA ALA A 36 1.90 -3.48 2.51
C ALA A 36 3.00 -4.20 3.30
N ASP A 37 2.76 -5.44 3.73
CA ASP A 37 3.74 -6.29 4.40
C ASP A 37 5.01 -6.43 3.56
N LYS A 38 4.85 -6.66 2.25
CA LYS A 38 5.95 -6.85 1.31
C LYS A 38 6.79 -5.58 1.09
N ILE A 39 6.15 -4.42 1.13
CA ILE A 39 6.82 -3.11 1.04
C ILE A 39 7.56 -2.82 2.35
N MET A 40 6.96 -3.14 3.51
CA MET A 40 7.60 -2.98 4.81
C MET A 40 8.82 -3.89 4.96
N ASP A 41 8.75 -5.14 4.48
CA ASP A 41 9.87 -6.09 4.48
C ASP A 41 11.08 -5.60 3.66
N LYS A 42 10.85 -4.71 2.68
CA LYS A 42 11.91 -4.13 1.87
C LYS A 42 12.58 -2.91 2.50
N GLU A 43 12.08 -2.42 3.65
CA GLU A 43 12.57 -1.20 4.32
C GLU A 43 12.63 0.03 3.39
N GLU A 44 11.76 0.07 2.37
CA GLU A 44 11.70 1.17 1.40
C GLU A 44 10.79 2.30 1.92
N ASP A 45 10.99 3.53 1.44
CA ASP A 45 10.09 4.65 1.77
C ASP A 45 8.76 4.50 1.03
N TYR A 46 7.64 4.45 1.77
CA TYR A 46 6.32 4.18 1.19
C TYR A 46 5.26 5.21 1.58
N ILE A 47 4.32 5.45 0.66
CA ILE A 47 3.12 6.25 0.89
C ILE A 47 1.89 5.41 0.53
N PHE A 48 1.12 5.03 1.55
CA PHE A 48 -0.18 4.39 1.32
C PHE A 48 -1.25 5.47 1.14
N SER A 49 -1.87 5.48 -0.04
CA SER A 49 -2.99 6.38 -0.32
C SER A 49 -4.28 5.77 0.25
N LEU A 50 -4.89 6.48 1.19
CA LEU A 50 -6.15 6.05 1.81
C LEU A 50 -7.32 6.62 1.03
N LYS A 51 -8.26 5.77 0.61
CA LYS A 51 -9.49 6.24 -0.02
C LYS A 51 -10.51 6.59 1.06
N SER A 52 -11.11 7.76 0.96
CA SER A 52 -12.08 8.28 1.95
C SER A 52 -13.37 7.46 2.06
N ASN A 53 -13.60 6.49 1.17
CA ASN A 53 -14.80 5.65 1.17
C ASN A 53 -14.55 4.23 1.72
N GLU A 54 -13.35 3.92 2.24
CA GLU A 54 -13.05 2.64 2.89
C GLU A 54 -13.51 2.64 4.35
N GLY A 55 -14.84 2.49 4.52
CA GLY A 55 -15.48 2.31 5.82
C GLY A 55 -15.05 3.32 6.88
N ASN A 56 -14.70 2.82 8.07
CA ASN A 56 -14.25 3.65 9.20
C ASN A 56 -12.75 3.96 9.17
N LEU A 57 -11.99 3.47 8.18
CA LEU A 57 -10.53 3.57 8.19
C LEU A 57 -10.06 5.02 8.09
N SER A 58 -10.76 5.85 7.32
CA SER A 58 -10.50 7.29 7.24
C SER A 58 -10.69 7.98 8.58
N ASP A 59 -11.73 7.61 9.32
CA ASP A 59 -12.05 8.18 10.62
C ASP A 59 -11.06 7.71 11.69
N ASP A 60 -10.67 6.43 11.66
CA ASP A 60 -9.67 5.85 12.55
C ASP A 60 -8.29 6.49 12.35
N MET A 61 -7.88 6.71 11.09
CA MET A 61 -6.63 7.40 10.76
C MET A 61 -6.67 8.85 11.28
N THR A 62 -7.77 9.56 11.02
CA THR A 62 -7.97 10.92 11.54
C THR A 62 -7.88 10.97 13.07
N ARG A 63 -8.47 9.98 13.75
CA ARG A 63 -8.42 9.86 15.21
C ARG A 63 -7.02 9.58 15.73
N LEU A 64 -6.25 8.72 15.04
CA LEU A 64 -4.86 8.41 15.38
C LEU A 64 -3.97 9.65 15.24
N LEU A 65 -4.07 10.37 14.10
CA LEU A 65 -3.32 11.61 13.87
C LEU A 65 -3.62 12.66 14.93
N ARG A 66 -4.89 12.79 15.35
CA ARG A 66 -5.27 13.74 16.40
C ARG A 66 -4.70 13.36 17.78
N LYS A 67 -4.45 12.07 18.04
CA LYS A 67 -3.82 11.60 19.30
C LYS A 67 -2.30 11.79 19.33
N LEU A 68 -1.66 11.88 18.17
CA LEU A 68 -0.22 12.07 18.04
C LEU A 68 0.20 13.56 18.12
N ARG A 69 -0.78 14.46 18.25
CA ARG A 69 -0.58 15.90 18.44
C ARG A 69 -0.78 16.27 19.90
#